data_AF-A0A2E1N7T5-F1
#
_entry.id   AF-A0A2E1N7T5-F1
#
_cell.length_a   1.000
_cell.length_b   1.000
_cell.length_c   1.000
_cell.angle_alpha   90.00
_cell.angle_beta   90.00
_cell.angle_gamma   90.00
#
_symmetry.space_group_name_H-M   'P 1'
#
loop_
_entity.id
_entity.type
_entity.pdbx_description
1 polymer ?
#
loop_
_entity_poly.entity_id
_entity_poly.type
_entity_poly.pdbx_seq_one_letter_code
_entity_poly.pdbx_strand_id
1 'polypeptide(L)'
;MERLDREVFSIAMAVLAAFSLAMVLFPEGSRMTANAALSWLTDRLGWFYLLAGMAPLAMASWLAFGRYGDVLLGPEGEPPEYSTSSWIAMMFTASMGLV
;
A
#
# COMPACT_ATOMS: atom_id res chain seq x y z
N MET A 1 -26.65 -0.54 2.67
CA MET A 1 -25.82 0.65 2.36
C MET A 1 -24.99 0.92 3.61
N GLU A 2 -23.69 0.62 3.55
CA GLU A 2 -22.76 0.95 4.63
C GLU A 2 -22.79 2.47 4.87
N ARG A 3 -22.85 2.90 6.12
CA ARG A 3 -22.89 4.33 6.46
C ARG A 3 -21.48 4.88 6.30
N LEU A 4 -21.34 5.96 5.54
CA LEU A 4 -20.08 6.69 5.44
C LEU A 4 -19.64 7.11 6.85
N ASP A 5 -18.45 6.70 7.27
CA ASP A 5 -17.83 7.22 8.48
C ASP A 5 -17.48 8.70 8.23
N ARG A 6 -18.36 9.57 8.73
CA ARG A 6 -18.28 11.00 8.47
C ARG A 6 -17.04 11.62 9.12
N GLU A 7 -16.56 11.07 10.22
CA GLU A 7 -15.40 11.58 10.94
C GLU A 7 -14.14 11.29 10.12
N VAL A 8 -13.93 10.03 9.73
CA VAL A 8 -12.78 9.64 8.91
C VAL A 8 -12.80 10.36 7.56
N PHE A 9 -13.96 10.41 6.90
CA PHE A 9 -14.08 11.05 5.58
C PHE A 9 -13.80 12.55 5.63
N SER A 10 -14.33 13.27 6.62
CA SER A 10 -14.15 14.72 6.71
C SER A 10 -12.71 15.10 7.06
N ILE A 11 -12.06 14.35 7.96
CA ILE A 11 -10.65 14.57 8.31
C ILE A 11 -9.77 14.30 7.09
N ALA A 12 -9.96 13.17 6.40
CA ALA A 12 -9.19 12.84 5.21
C ALA A 12 -9.34 13.93 4.13
N MET A 13 -10.58 14.36 3.85
CA MET A 13 -10.87 15.40 2.87
C MET A 13 -10.22 16.75 3.23
N ALA A 14 -10.30 17.15 4.50
CA ALA A 14 -9.72 18.40 4.96
C ALA A 14 -8.19 18.41 4.83
N VAL A 15 -7.52 17.31 5.21
CA VAL A 15 -6.06 17.16 5.08
C VAL A 15 -5.65 17.19 3.61
N LEU A 16 -6.35 16.45 2.75
CA LEU A 16 -6.07 16.40 1.31
C LEU A 16 -6.23 17.78 0.68
N ALA A 17 -7.37 18.45 0.92
CA ALA A 17 -7.64 19.78 0.38
C ALA A 17 -6.61 20.81 0.85
N ALA A 18 -6.22 20.79 2.13
CA ALA A 18 -5.22 21.70 2.67
C ALA A 18 -3.85 21.48 2.01
N PHE A 19 -3.40 20.22 1.88
CA PHE A 19 -2.13 19.90 1.22
C PHE A 19 -2.11 20.29 -0.25
N SER A 20 -3.19 19.95 -0.99
CA SER A 20 -3.32 20.32 -2.40
C SER A 20 -3.32 21.83 -2.60
N LEU A 21 -4.05 22.57 -1.76
CA LEU A 21 -4.10 24.03 -1.84
C LEU A 21 -2.74 24.67 -1.54
N ALA A 22 -2.02 24.17 -0.53
CA ALA A 22 -0.66 24.63 -0.22
C ALA A 22 0.31 24.43 -1.39
N MET A 23 0.25 23.26 -2.06
CA MET A 23 1.09 22.99 -3.23
C MET A 23 0.77 23.89 -4.43
N VAL A 24 -0.50 24.24 -4.65
CA VAL A 24 -0.92 25.12 -5.75
C VAL A 24 -0.52 26.57 -5.49
N LEU A 25 -0.68 27.05 -4.25
CA LEU A 25 -0.39 28.44 -3.90
C LEU A 25 1.12 28.70 -3.73
N PHE A 26 1.90 27.72 -3.27
CA PHE A 26 3.34 27.85 -2.99
C PHE A 26 4.13 26.67 -3.57
N PRO A 27 4.28 26.59 -4.90
CA PRO A 27 4.89 25.43 -5.56
C PRO A 27 6.38 25.27 -5.21
N GLU A 28 7.17 26.35 -5.23
CA GLU A 28 8.61 26.27 -4.98
C GLU A 28 8.91 25.94 -3.50
N GLY A 29 8.20 26.57 -2.57
CA GLY A 29 8.32 26.27 -1.14
C GLY A 29 7.95 24.82 -0.82
N SER A 30 6.84 24.34 -1.39
CA SER A 30 6.39 22.95 -1.22
C SER A 30 7.41 21.95 -1.77
N ARG A 31 8.02 22.25 -2.92
CA ARG A 31 9.07 21.42 -3.52
C ARG A 31 10.33 21.38 -2.66
N MET A 32 10.78 22.53 -2.14
CA MET A 32 11.94 22.59 -1.25
C MET A 32 11.70 21.79 0.03
N THR A 33 10.54 21.96 0.68
CA THR A 33 10.18 21.21 1.89
C THR A 33 10.07 19.72 1.63
N ALA A 34 9.43 19.31 0.52
CA ALA A 34 9.32 17.90 0.14
C ALA A 34 10.69 17.25 -0.09
N ASN A 35 11.59 17.94 -0.79
CA ASN A 35 12.95 17.44 -1.02
C ASN A 35 13.76 17.35 0.27
N ALA A 36 13.65 18.35 1.15
CA ALA A 36 14.31 18.32 2.45
C ALA A 36 13.80 17.16 3.32
N ALA A 37 12.48 16.92 3.33
CA ALA A 37 11.88 15.80 4.03
C ALA A 37 12.32 14.45 3.44
N LEU A 38 12.38 14.32 2.11
CA LEU A 38 12.85 13.13 1.42
C LEU A 38 14.32 12.83 1.72
N SER A 39 15.19 13.85 1.67
CA SER A 39 16.61 13.69 2.03
C SER A 39 16.74 13.22 3.47
N TRP A 40 16.08 13.89 4.41
CA TRP A 40 16.11 13.52 5.82
C TRP A 40 15.63 12.08 6.05
N LEU A 41 14.52 11.68 5.40
CA LEU A 41 13.97 10.33 5.50
C LEU A 41 14.97 9.31 4.95
N THR A 42 15.59 9.58 3.81
CA THR A 42 16.55 8.67 3.18
C THR A 42 17.84 8.56 3.99
N ASP A 43 18.34 9.68 4.53
CA ASP A 43 19.59 9.73 5.29
C ASP A 43 19.46 9.06 6.67
N ARG A 44 18.29 9.19 7.33
CA ARG A 44 18.06 8.67 8.68
C ARG A 44 17.35 7.32 8.70
N LEU A 45 16.38 7.14 7.82
CA LEU A 45 15.50 5.97 7.76
C LEU A 45 15.68 5.15 6.48
N GLY A 46 16.70 5.43 5.65
CA GLY A 46 16.97 4.64 4.44
C GLY A 46 17.20 3.15 4.72
N TRP A 47 17.89 2.80 5.80
CA TRP A 47 18.05 1.40 6.22
C TRP A 47 16.71 0.75 6.58
N PHE A 48 15.82 1.50 7.24
CA PHE A 48 14.47 1.03 7.57
C PHE A 48 13.61 0.90 6.32
N TYR A 49 13.73 1.83 5.36
CA TYR A 49 13.06 1.77 4.07
C TYR A 49 13.46 0.51 3.28
N LEU A 50 14.75 0.17 3.26
CA LEU A 50 15.24 -1.06 2.62
C LEU A 50 14.69 -2.31 3.31
N LEU A 51 14.69 -2.35 4.65
CA LEU A 51 14.10 -3.45 5.40
C LEU A 51 12.58 -3.54 5.18
N ALA A 52 11.86 -2.43 5.15
CA ALA A 52 10.43 -2.39 4.90
C ALA A 52 10.06 -2.87 3.49
N GLY A 53 10.93 -2.65 2.50
CA GLY A 53 10.78 -3.22 1.16
C GLY A 53 11.06 -4.72 1.10
N MET A 54 12.08 -5.20 1.82
CA MET A 54 12.45 -6.62 1.82
C MET A 54 11.62 -7.48 2.77
N ALA A 55 11.08 -6.92 3.86
CA ALA A 55 10.38 -7.66 4.89
C ALA A 55 9.10 -8.37 4.38
N PRO A 56 8.23 -7.73 3.57
CA PRO A 56 7.08 -8.42 2.98
C PRO A 56 7.50 -9.57 2.07
N LEU A 57 8.57 -9.42 1.28
CA LEU A 57 9.10 -10.48 0.43
C LEU A 57 9.64 -11.67 1.26
N ALA A 58 10.41 -11.37 2.30
CA ALA A 58 10.91 -12.37 3.23
C ALA A 58 9.75 -13.08 3.96
N MET A 59 8.75 -12.34 4.41
CA MET A 59 7.57 -12.90 5.08
C MET A 59 6.73 -13.76 4.14
N ALA A 60 6.47 -13.30 2.91
CA ALA A 60 5.76 -14.07 1.90
C ALA A 60 6.51 -15.36 1.54
N SER A 61 7.84 -15.28 1.41
CA SER A 61 8.68 -16.46 1.14
C SER A 61 8.63 -17.45 2.29
N TRP A 62 8.69 -16.97 3.54
CA TRP A 62 8.56 -17.82 4.72
C TRP A 62 7.17 -18.45 4.85
N LEU A 63 6.09 -17.74 4.48
CA LEU A 63 4.75 -18.30 4.44
C LEU A 63 4.61 -19.35 3.34
N ALA A 64 5.15 -19.10 2.14
CA ALA A 64 5.04 -19.99 0.99
C ALA A 64 5.85 -21.29 1.13
N PHE A 65 7.09 -21.21 1.63
CA PHE A 65 7.98 -22.38 1.77
C PHE A 65 8.01 -22.94 3.20
N GLY A 66 7.41 -22.26 4.16
CA GLY A 66 7.38 -22.68 5.56
C GLY A 66 6.18 -23.56 5.89
N ARG A 67 5.99 -23.79 7.19
CA ARG A 67 4.94 -24.68 7.74
C ARG A 67 3.50 -24.28 7.38
N TYR A 68 3.29 -23.07 6.90
CA TYR A 68 1.97 -22.50 6.63
C TYR A 68 1.60 -22.50 5.13
N GLY A 69 2.48 -22.99 4.25
CA GLY A 69 2.24 -22.97 2.80
C GLY A 69 1.03 -23.80 2.36
N ASP A 70 0.71 -24.85 3.12
CA ASP A 70 -0.42 -25.75 2.84
C ASP A 70 -1.74 -25.30 3.52
N VAL A 71 -1.74 -24.17 4.25
CA VAL A 71 -2.93 -23.69 4.95
C VAL A 71 -3.85 -22.97 3.97
N LEU A 72 -5.03 -23.54 3.75
CA LEU A 72 -6.08 -22.96 2.91
C LEU A 72 -6.76 -21.80 3.65
N LEU A 73 -6.88 -20.65 2.98
CA LEU A 73 -7.56 -19.45 3.50
C LEU A 73 -9.07 -19.56 3.24
N GLY A 74 -9.75 -20.35 4.06
CA GLY A 74 -11.20 -20.56 3.98
C GLY A 74 -11.66 -21.68 4.92
N PRO A 75 -12.97 -21.93 5.00
CA PRO A 75 -13.52 -23.11 5.67
C PRO A 75 -12.92 -24.41 5.14
N GLU A 76 -12.77 -25.41 6.02
CA GLU A 76 -12.21 -26.71 5.64
C GLU A 76 -13.05 -27.38 4.54
N GLY A 77 -12.41 -27.76 3.44
CA GLY A 77 -13.04 -28.45 2.33
C GLY A 77 -13.79 -27.54 1.34
N GLU A 78 -13.75 -26.22 1.51
CA GLU A 78 -14.32 -25.30 0.53
C GLU A 78 -13.43 -25.22 -0.74
N PRO A 79 -13.98 -25.44 -1.95
CA PRO A 79 -13.23 -25.31 -3.17
C PRO A 79 -12.92 -23.84 -3.50
N PRO A 80 -11.88 -23.55 -4.31
CA PRO A 80 -11.60 -22.18 -4.75
C PRO A 80 -12.80 -21.54 -5.46
N GLU A 81 -13.12 -20.29 -5.09
CA GLU A 81 -14.24 -19.53 -5.69
C GLU A 81 -13.98 -19.20 -7.17
N TYR A 82 -12.73 -19.00 -7.56
CA TYR A 82 -12.31 -18.71 -8.92
C TYR A 82 -11.38 -19.79 -9.47
N SER A 83 -11.46 -20.03 -10.79
CA SER A 83 -10.48 -20.89 -11.47
C SER A 83 -9.08 -20.27 -11.40
N THR A 84 -8.04 -21.11 -11.39
CA THR A 84 -6.65 -20.65 -11.28
C THR A 84 -6.26 -19.65 -12.37
N SER A 85 -6.76 -19.82 -13.61
CA SER A 85 -6.50 -18.88 -14.70
C SER A 85 -7.17 -17.52 -14.49
N SER A 86 -8.42 -17.51 -14.02
CA SER A 86 -9.14 -16.28 -13.67
C SER A 86 -8.46 -15.56 -12.50
N TRP A 87 -8.01 -16.30 -11.48
CA TRP A 87 -7.32 -15.75 -10.33
C TRP A 87 -5.97 -15.10 -10.71
N ILE A 88 -5.17 -15.76 -11.56
CA ILE A 88 -3.91 -15.18 -12.08
C ILE A 88 -4.20 -13.90 -12.88
N ALA A 89 -5.23 -13.90 -13.72
CA ALA A 89 -5.63 -12.71 -14.48
C ALA A 89 -6.00 -11.54 -13.54
N MET A 90 -6.74 -11.81 -12.45
CA MET A 90 -7.09 -10.79 -11.44
C MET A 90 -5.84 -10.21 -10.76
N MET A 91 -4.88 -11.05 -10.36
CA MET A 91 -3.62 -10.58 -9.75
C MET A 91 -2.82 -9.66 -10.70
N PHE A 92 -2.77 -10.01 -11.98
CA PHE A 92 -2.09 -9.19 -12.98
C PHE A 92 -2.80 -7.85 -13.21
N THR A 93 -4.14 -7.86 -13.24
CA THR A 93 -4.94 -6.63 -13.42
C THR A 93 -4.83 -5.72 -12.20
N ALA A 94 -4.77 -6.27 -10.99
CA ALA A 94 -4.55 -5.53 -9.76
C ALA A 94 -3.14 -4.91 -9.68
N SER A 95 -2.12 -5.56 -10.25
CA SER A 95 -0.74 -5.05 -10.28
C SER A 95 -0.51 -4.01 -11.39
N MET A 96 -1.22 -4.11 -12.51
CA MET A 96 -1.13 -3.18 -13.63
C MET A 96 -1.93 -1.91 -13.33
N GLY A 97 -1.37 -1.01 -12.51
CA GLY A 97 -1.88 0.35 -12.35
C GLY A 97 -1.63 1.21 -13.60
N LEU A 98 -2.29 2.38 -13.68
CA LEU A 98 -1.92 3.42 -14.66
C LEU A 98 -0.50 3.91 -14.32
N VAL A 99 0.47 3.52 -15.15
CA VAL A 99 1.81 4.11 -15.21
C VAL A 99 1.76 5.35 -16.11
#